data_AF-A0A848VLI2-F1
#
_entry.id   AF-A0A848VLI2-F1
#
_cell.length_a   1.000
_cell.length_b   1.000
_cell.length_c   1.000
_cell.angle_alpha   90.00
_cell.angle_beta   90.00
_cell.angle_gamma   90.00
#
_symmetry.space_group_name_H-M   'P 1'
#
loop_
_entity.id
_entity.type
_entity.pdbx_description
1 polymer ?
#
loop_
_entity_poly.entity_id
_entity_poly.type
_entity_poly.pdbx_seq_one_letter_code
_entity_poly.pdbx_strand_id
1 'polypeptide(L)'
;MLLGILALGPRSAAAQVFVERGVEAGLTAAVHTTGVAVADYDGDGDLDLYTVAASQHVDGQPDTYSRLFRNEGDGTFLDVTEVAGVRAPVFGFPDRYMGNRFGASWADFDSDGDPDLLITQIGPEILFENNGDGTFSDISDLAGINRGAPPADTTETAGATWLDYDRDGLLDVYLNNWNGPNRFYRNTGGEFEEVGIALGVADTSRTWTTMPLDANHDGWPDLYLANDFGPNALYLSQGGQSFTDATLEYRVGDEGHGMGLAVGDINGDLLLDLYVTNIAQTIYQNVLFVGLQGPPYEEVASFLGV
;
A
#
# COMPACT_ATOMS: atom_id res chain seq x y z
N MET A 1 -52.40 -26.12 19.56
CA MET A 1 -51.10 -26.21 18.87
C MET A 1 -50.51 -24.81 18.91
N LEU A 2 -49.58 -24.57 19.83
CA LEU A 2 -49.08 -23.23 20.19
C LEU A 2 -47.98 -22.83 19.19
N LEU A 3 -48.15 -21.70 18.48
CA LEU A 3 -47.08 -21.08 17.70
C LEU A 3 -46.05 -20.48 18.68
N GLY A 4 -44.83 -21.02 18.69
CA GLY A 4 -43.69 -20.40 19.36
C GLY A 4 -43.01 -19.42 18.41
N ILE A 5 -43.14 -18.12 18.69
CA ILE A 5 -42.32 -17.08 18.08
C ILE A 5 -40.94 -17.17 18.74
N LEU A 6 -39.94 -17.60 18.00
CA LEU A 6 -38.54 -17.56 18.43
C LEU A 6 -38.05 -16.11 18.29
N ALA A 7 -38.14 -15.33 19.36
CA ALA A 7 -37.51 -14.02 19.43
C ALA A 7 -36.01 -14.22 19.64
N LEU A 8 -35.22 -14.11 18.56
CA LEU A 8 -33.78 -13.94 18.66
C LEU A 8 -33.52 -12.54 19.25
N GLY A 9 -33.23 -12.49 20.55
CA GLY A 9 -32.75 -11.26 21.18
C GLY A 9 -31.43 -10.79 20.57
N PRO A 10 -31.04 -9.52 20.77
CA PRO A 10 -29.79 -8.99 20.24
C PRO A 10 -28.62 -9.83 20.75
N ARG A 11 -27.88 -10.45 19.82
CA ARG A 11 -26.60 -11.08 20.15
C ARG A 11 -25.66 -9.95 20.54
N SER A 12 -25.23 -9.91 21.80
CA SER A 12 -24.13 -9.03 22.20
C SER A 12 -22.89 -9.52 21.45
N ALA A 13 -22.42 -8.75 20.47
CA ALA A 13 -21.10 -8.97 19.92
C ALA A 13 -20.09 -8.69 21.06
N ALA A 14 -19.36 -9.72 21.48
CA ALA A 14 -18.22 -9.52 22.35
C ALA A 14 -17.04 -9.15 21.44
N ALA A 15 -16.61 -7.89 21.48
CA ALA A 15 -15.38 -7.50 20.81
C ALA A 15 -14.17 -8.16 21.50
N GLN A 16 -13.13 -8.44 20.74
CA GLN A 16 -11.86 -8.86 21.31
C GLN A 16 -11.29 -7.74 22.18
N VAL A 17 -10.66 -8.11 23.30
CA VAL A 17 -9.97 -7.15 24.18
C VAL A 17 -8.53 -7.05 23.71
N PHE A 18 -8.11 -5.84 23.36
CA PHE A 18 -6.73 -5.52 23.01
C PHE A 18 -5.98 -4.98 24.23
N VAL A 19 -4.71 -5.34 24.36
CA VAL A 19 -3.83 -4.80 25.40
C VAL A 19 -2.57 -4.28 24.74
N GLU A 20 -2.22 -3.04 25.05
CA GLU A 20 -0.98 -2.43 24.60
C GLU A 20 0.23 -3.15 25.23
N ARG A 21 1.25 -3.40 24.40
CA ARG A 21 2.44 -4.21 24.73
C ARG A 21 3.72 -3.63 24.14
N GLY A 22 3.71 -2.40 23.62
CA GLY A 22 4.84 -1.87 22.85
C GLY A 22 6.12 -1.79 23.67
N VAL A 23 6.00 -1.47 24.97
CA VAL A 23 7.13 -1.45 25.89
C VAL A 23 7.63 -2.86 26.20
N GLU A 24 6.76 -3.78 26.60
CA GLU A 24 7.16 -5.16 26.94
C GLU A 24 7.66 -5.95 25.74
N ALA A 25 7.17 -5.62 24.53
CA ALA A 25 7.57 -6.25 23.28
C ALA A 25 8.88 -5.69 22.71
N GLY A 26 9.53 -4.69 23.35
CA GLY A 26 10.81 -4.16 22.88
C GLY A 26 10.71 -3.10 21.76
N LEU A 27 9.51 -2.58 21.47
CA LEU A 27 9.27 -1.64 20.37
C LEU A 27 9.44 -0.16 20.77
N THR A 28 10.08 0.13 21.90
CA THR A 28 10.22 1.52 22.40
C THR A 28 11.03 2.44 21.49
N ALA A 29 11.81 1.89 20.56
CA ALA A 29 12.58 2.64 19.58
C ALA A 29 11.76 3.04 18.33
N ALA A 30 10.57 2.45 18.12
CA ALA A 30 9.64 2.81 17.05
C ALA A 30 8.85 4.07 17.44
N VAL A 31 9.50 5.23 17.31
CA VAL A 31 8.91 6.55 17.62
C VAL A 31 8.88 7.44 16.39
N HIS A 32 7.92 8.36 16.35
CA HIS A 32 7.73 9.29 15.23
C HIS A 32 7.61 8.60 13.86
N THR A 33 6.89 7.48 13.82
CA THR A 33 6.69 6.69 12.60
C THR A 33 5.40 7.09 11.87
N THR A 34 5.40 6.98 10.55
CA THR A 34 4.23 7.25 9.68
C THR A 34 3.66 6.00 9.02
N GLY A 35 4.43 4.90 9.01
CA GLY A 35 4.03 3.66 8.35
C GLY A 35 4.62 2.45 9.04
N VAL A 36 4.00 1.31 8.82
CA VAL A 36 4.49 -0.02 9.20
C VAL A 36 4.22 -0.99 8.05
N ALA A 37 5.17 -1.86 7.77
CA ALA A 37 5.04 -2.97 6.85
C ALA A 37 5.38 -4.27 7.59
N VAL A 38 4.69 -5.36 7.26
CA VAL A 38 4.77 -6.63 8.00
C VAL A 38 5.02 -7.77 7.02
N ALA A 39 6.04 -8.57 7.28
CA ALA A 39 6.39 -9.78 6.53
C ALA A 39 7.22 -10.70 7.43
N ASP A 40 7.25 -12.00 7.13
CA ASP A 40 8.24 -12.95 7.66
C ASP A 40 9.47 -12.84 6.76
N TYR A 41 10.44 -12.00 7.13
CA TYR A 41 11.53 -11.64 6.20
C TYR A 41 12.70 -12.62 6.24
N ASP A 42 12.84 -13.40 7.32
CA ASP A 42 13.91 -14.39 7.47
C ASP A 42 13.42 -15.85 7.40
N GLY A 43 12.14 -16.05 7.12
CA GLY A 43 11.53 -17.35 6.82
C GLY A 43 11.38 -18.24 8.05
N ASP A 44 11.36 -17.66 9.25
CA ASP A 44 11.27 -18.40 10.51
C ASP A 44 9.82 -18.71 10.93
N GLY A 45 8.83 -18.14 10.21
CA GLY A 45 7.40 -18.35 10.40
C GLY A 45 6.74 -17.33 11.31
N ASP A 46 7.50 -16.39 11.89
CA ASP A 46 6.99 -15.29 12.69
C ASP A 46 6.98 -13.98 11.88
N LEU A 47 5.93 -13.17 12.03
CA LEU A 47 5.84 -11.91 11.29
C LEU A 47 6.68 -10.81 11.95
N ASP A 48 7.51 -10.16 11.16
CA ASP A 48 8.41 -9.06 11.53
C ASP A 48 7.83 -7.70 11.17
N LEU A 49 8.41 -6.63 11.73
CA LEU A 49 7.92 -5.27 11.54
C LEU A 49 9.01 -4.38 10.94
N TYR A 50 8.71 -3.75 9.81
CA TYR A 50 9.45 -2.59 9.34
C TYR A 50 8.66 -1.31 9.63
N THR A 51 9.24 -0.40 10.40
CA THR A 51 8.64 0.89 10.74
C THR A 51 9.27 2.01 9.96
N VAL A 52 8.46 2.94 9.46
CA VAL A 52 8.89 4.04 8.62
C VAL A 52 8.92 5.32 9.43
N ALA A 53 10.09 5.91 9.62
CA ALA A 53 10.19 7.21 10.28
C ALA A 53 9.56 8.32 9.44
N ALA A 54 8.80 9.21 10.08
CA ALA A 54 8.10 10.31 9.41
C ALA A 54 9.04 11.43 8.92
N SER A 55 10.31 11.41 9.36
CA SER A 55 11.29 12.45 9.08
C SER A 55 12.42 11.92 8.21
N GLN A 56 13.07 12.85 7.50
CA GLN A 56 14.33 12.57 6.82
C GLN A 56 15.35 11.97 7.79
N HIS A 57 16.09 10.97 7.32
CA HIS A 57 17.19 10.37 8.08
C HIS A 57 18.27 11.39 8.42
N VAL A 58 18.65 11.45 9.70
CA VAL A 58 19.77 12.26 10.17
C VAL A 58 20.71 11.42 11.03
N ASP A 59 21.95 11.27 10.58
CA ASP A 59 22.99 10.55 11.32
C ASP A 59 23.17 11.10 12.74
N GLY A 60 23.25 10.21 13.72
CA GLY A 60 23.29 10.56 15.14
C GLY A 60 21.94 10.98 15.75
N GLN A 61 20.83 10.95 15.00
CA GLN A 61 19.47 11.20 15.52
C GLN A 61 18.56 9.96 15.36
N PRO A 62 18.57 9.02 16.32
CA PRO A 62 17.83 7.77 16.22
C PRO A 62 16.33 7.91 15.94
N ASP A 63 15.69 8.95 16.44
CA ASP A 63 14.23 9.17 16.24
C ASP A 63 13.85 9.45 14.78
N THR A 64 14.84 9.56 13.88
CA THR A 64 14.65 9.74 12.42
C THR A 64 14.85 8.46 11.61
N TYR A 65 15.11 7.32 12.27
CA TYR A 65 15.43 6.06 11.58
C TYR A 65 14.18 5.23 11.34
N SER A 66 13.99 4.79 10.09
CA SER A 66 13.18 3.61 9.84
C SER A 66 13.88 2.39 10.44
N ARG A 67 13.12 1.40 10.88
CA ARG A 67 13.66 0.26 11.63
C ARG A 67 13.05 -1.06 11.23
N LEU A 68 13.88 -2.08 11.13
CA LEU A 68 13.47 -3.47 11.05
C LEU A 68 13.56 -4.11 12.43
N PHE A 69 12.45 -4.70 12.85
CA PHE A 69 12.29 -5.42 14.11
C PHE A 69 11.97 -6.87 13.81
N ARG A 70 12.89 -7.77 14.15
CA ARG A 70 12.65 -9.21 14.04
C ARG A 70 11.85 -9.71 15.24
N ASN A 71 10.82 -10.50 15.00
CA ASN A 71 10.04 -11.17 16.01
C ASN A 71 10.80 -12.40 16.53
N GLU A 72 10.95 -12.53 17.85
CA GLU A 72 11.70 -13.65 18.44
C GLU A 72 10.78 -14.84 18.80
N GLY A 73 9.52 -14.84 18.33
CA GLY A 73 8.54 -15.90 18.51
C GLY A 73 7.92 -16.00 19.92
N ASP A 74 8.34 -15.14 20.84
CA ASP A 74 7.85 -15.07 22.22
C ASP A 74 7.04 -13.79 22.54
N GLY A 75 6.71 -13.03 21.49
CA GLY A 75 6.03 -11.75 21.59
C GLY A 75 6.96 -10.55 21.87
N THR A 76 8.28 -10.77 21.81
CA THR A 76 9.28 -9.70 21.84
C THR A 76 9.91 -9.49 20.46
N PHE A 77 10.45 -8.29 20.25
CA PHE A 77 11.06 -7.87 19.00
C PHE A 77 12.49 -7.35 19.24
N LEU A 78 13.40 -7.73 18.35
CA LEU A 78 14.79 -7.26 18.31
C LEU A 78 14.98 -6.26 17.18
N ASP A 79 15.50 -5.06 17.49
CA ASP A 79 15.92 -4.09 16.45
C ASP A 79 17.16 -4.64 15.72
N VAL A 80 16.96 -5.06 14.48
CA VAL A 80 17.99 -5.64 13.59
C VAL A 80 18.40 -4.69 12.48
N THR A 81 17.93 -3.44 12.50
CA THR A 81 18.09 -2.44 11.43
C THR A 81 19.52 -2.31 10.91
N GLU A 82 20.51 -2.29 11.81
CA GLU A 82 21.94 -2.18 11.44
C GLU A 82 22.49 -3.46 10.83
N VAL A 83 22.19 -4.61 11.45
CA VAL A 83 22.77 -5.91 11.07
C VAL A 83 22.13 -6.45 9.80
N ALA A 84 20.86 -6.12 9.56
CA ALA A 84 20.15 -6.41 8.32
C ALA A 84 20.54 -5.45 7.17
N GLY A 85 21.21 -4.33 7.45
CA GLY A 85 21.69 -3.41 6.41
C GLY A 85 20.67 -2.38 5.92
N VAL A 86 19.53 -2.21 6.60
CA VAL A 86 18.41 -1.34 6.15
C VAL A 86 18.37 0.05 6.84
N ARG A 87 19.37 0.40 7.66
CA ARG A 87 19.43 1.70 8.37
C ARG A 87 19.50 2.93 7.46
N ALA A 88 20.15 2.77 6.30
CA ALA A 88 20.73 3.83 5.46
C ALA A 88 21.88 4.66 6.11
N PRO A 89 22.84 5.21 5.32
CA PRO A 89 22.99 5.13 3.86
C PRO A 89 24.14 4.21 3.43
N VAL A 90 23.96 3.49 2.31
CA VAL A 90 25.10 2.92 1.58
C VAL A 90 25.99 4.09 1.11
N PHE A 91 27.25 4.11 1.53
CA PHE A 91 28.23 5.12 1.11
C PHE A 91 28.24 5.27 -0.42
N GLY A 92 27.80 6.42 -0.95
CA GLY A 92 27.83 6.71 -2.39
C GLY A 92 26.64 7.50 -2.96
N PHE A 93 25.50 7.54 -2.27
CA PHE A 93 24.24 8.09 -2.81
C PHE A 93 23.59 9.16 -1.89
N PRO A 94 24.25 10.31 -1.65
CA PRO A 94 23.77 11.32 -0.70
C PRO A 94 22.42 11.95 -1.07
N ASP A 95 22.02 11.91 -2.36
CA ASP A 95 20.84 12.63 -2.84
C ASP A 95 19.51 11.85 -2.67
N ARG A 96 19.56 10.52 -2.42
CA ARG A 96 18.34 9.68 -2.30
C ARG A 96 17.72 9.69 -0.91
N TYR A 97 18.45 10.09 0.12
CA TYR A 97 17.95 10.09 1.50
C TYR A 97 17.51 11.49 1.95
N MET A 98 17.15 12.35 0.98
CA MET A 98 16.84 13.76 1.22
C MET A 98 15.36 14.03 1.54
N GLY A 99 14.49 13.03 1.39
CA GLY A 99 13.05 13.16 1.56
C GLY A 99 12.52 12.66 2.90
N ASN A 100 11.36 13.18 3.31
CA ASN A 100 10.53 12.52 4.30
C ASN A 100 10.01 11.21 3.71
N ARG A 101 9.98 10.14 4.51
CA ARG A 101 9.46 8.83 4.10
C ARG A 101 7.98 8.74 4.43
N PHE A 102 7.22 8.03 3.61
CA PHE A 102 5.76 7.90 3.76
C PHE A 102 5.36 6.47 4.10
N GLY A 103 5.90 5.49 3.39
CA GLY A 103 5.46 4.11 3.49
C GLY A 103 6.57 3.10 3.19
N ALA A 104 6.22 1.85 3.42
CA ALA A 104 7.02 0.70 3.03
C ALA A 104 6.08 -0.43 2.59
N SER A 105 6.56 -1.29 1.72
CA SER A 105 5.81 -2.43 1.21
C SER A 105 6.76 -3.59 0.96
N TRP A 106 6.30 -4.80 1.25
CA TRP A 106 7.02 -6.04 0.98
C TRP A 106 6.51 -6.70 -0.30
N ALA A 107 7.41 -7.27 -1.09
CA ALA A 107 7.09 -8.14 -2.23
C ALA A 107 8.29 -9.02 -2.58
N ASP A 108 8.05 -10.26 -2.97
CA ASP A 108 9.06 -11.12 -3.62
C ASP A 108 9.07 -10.75 -5.12
N PHE A 109 9.83 -9.72 -5.50
CA PHE A 109 9.74 -9.18 -6.86
C PHE A 109 10.58 -9.99 -7.85
N ASP A 110 11.62 -10.68 -7.42
CA ASP A 110 12.48 -11.48 -8.30
C ASP A 110 12.13 -12.98 -8.30
N SER A 111 11.11 -13.37 -7.52
CA SER A 111 10.57 -14.73 -7.40
C SER A 111 11.57 -15.74 -6.81
N ASP A 112 12.45 -15.29 -5.92
CA ASP A 112 13.41 -16.13 -5.22
C ASP A 112 12.83 -16.77 -3.93
N GLY A 113 11.68 -16.26 -3.46
CA GLY A 113 10.94 -16.75 -2.31
C GLY A 113 11.17 -15.95 -1.02
N ASP A 114 12.04 -14.94 -1.05
CA ASP A 114 12.35 -14.07 0.08
C ASP A 114 11.71 -12.68 -0.16
N PRO A 115 10.98 -12.09 0.82
CA PRO A 115 10.32 -10.81 0.58
C PRO A 115 11.31 -9.64 0.60
N ASP A 116 11.27 -8.83 -0.46
CA ASP A 116 12.04 -7.60 -0.63
C ASP A 116 11.32 -6.37 -0.11
N LEU A 117 12.07 -5.32 0.23
CA LEU A 117 11.55 -4.13 0.89
C LEU A 117 11.66 -2.90 0.00
N LEU A 118 10.52 -2.33 -0.37
CA LEU A 118 10.42 -1.02 -1.02
C LEU A 118 10.01 0.05 -0.03
N ILE A 119 10.70 1.19 -0.06
CA ILE A 119 10.42 2.38 0.75
C ILE A 119 9.98 3.53 -0.16
N THR A 120 8.85 4.13 0.17
CA THR A 120 8.31 5.32 -0.51
C THR A 120 8.61 6.59 0.28
N GLN A 121 8.89 7.68 -0.44
CA GLN A 121 9.38 8.92 0.14
C GLN A 121 9.23 10.11 -0.81
N ILE A 122 9.65 11.29 -0.35
CA ILE A 122 9.88 12.42 -1.24
C ILE A 122 11.16 12.16 -2.06
N GLY A 123 11.02 12.19 -3.39
CA GLY A 123 12.10 11.88 -4.33
C GLY A 123 12.29 10.39 -4.56
N PRO A 124 13.49 9.94 -4.98
CA PRO A 124 13.71 8.58 -5.43
C PRO A 124 13.36 7.51 -4.39
N GLU A 125 12.70 6.44 -4.83
CA GLU A 125 12.40 5.25 -4.04
C GLU A 125 13.66 4.45 -3.71
N ILE A 126 13.58 3.67 -2.62
CA ILE A 126 14.63 2.75 -2.20
C ILE A 126 14.08 1.33 -2.23
N LEU A 127 14.69 0.48 -3.04
CA LEU A 127 14.40 -0.96 -3.11
C LEU A 127 15.58 -1.74 -2.53
N PHE A 128 15.29 -2.53 -1.51
CA PHE A 128 16.20 -3.44 -0.86
C PHE A 128 15.88 -4.88 -1.26
N GLU A 129 16.83 -5.55 -1.89
CA GLU A 129 16.80 -6.99 -2.17
C GLU A 129 17.14 -7.76 -0.89
N ASN A 130 16.35 -8.77 -0.53
CA ASN A 130 16.66 -9.69 0.55
C ASN A 130 17.69 -10.71 0.07
N ASN A 131 18.84 -10.81 0.74
CA ASN A 131 19.91 -11.71 0.30
C ASN A 131 19.68 -13.19 0.71
N GLY A 132 18.53 -13.51 1.32
CA GLY A 132 18.19 -14.85 1.84
C GLY A 132 18.96 -15.28 3.09
N ASP A 133 19.71 -14.36 3.70
CA ASP A 133 20.47 -14.58 4.94
C ASP A 133 20.10 -13.60 6.07
N GLY A 134 18.96 -12.93 5.91
CA GLY A 134 18.45 -11.92 6.83
C GLY A 134 19.12 -10.55 6.68
N THR A 135 19.88 -10.34 5.60
CA THR A 135 20.47 -9.05 5.24
C THR A 135 19.94 -8.55 3.91
N PHE A 136 20.10 -7.25 3.66
CA PHE A 136 19.56 -6.58 2.48
C PHE A 136 20.61 -5.80 1.69
N SER A 137 20.37 -5.68 0.37
CA SER A 137 21.18 -4.90 -0.57
C SER A 137 20.35 -3.79 -1.22
N ASP A 138 20.81 -2.54 -1.21
CA ASP A 138 20.15 -1.44 -1.96
C ASP A 138 20.42 -1.62 -3.46
N ILE A 139 19.40 -2.06 -4.19
CA ILE A 139 19.44 -2.36 -5.62
C ILE A 139 18.66 -1.34 -6.46
N SER A 140 18.27 -0.20 -5.87
CA SER A 140 17.38 0.78 -6.50
C SER A 140 17.81 1.21 -7.92
N ASP A 141 19.13 1.35 -8.14
CA ASP A 141 19.69 1.66 -9.47
C ASP A 141 19.77 0.47 -10.41
N LEU A 142 20.17 -0.67 -9.86
CA LEU A 142 20.35 -1.90 -10.62
C LEU A 142 19.00 -2.35 -11.17
N ALA A 143 18.00 -2.48 -10.30
CA ALA A 143 16.63 -2.81 -10.65
C ALA A 143 15.92 -1.69 -11.42
N GLY A 144 16.37 -0.44 -11.31
CA GLY A 144 15.81 0.64 -12.11
C GLY A 144 14.42 1.11 -11.69
N ILE A 145 14.04 0.91 -10.41
CA ILE A 145 12.76 1.37 -9.82
C ILE A 145 12.54 2.89 -9.91
N ASN A 146 13.60 3.64 -10.20
CA ASN A 146 13.57 5.09 -10.41
C ASN A 146 13.80 5.51 -11.88
N ARG A 147 13.95 4.56 -12.81
CA ARG A 147 14.13 4.90 -14.24
C ARG A 147 12.86 5.57 -14.77
N GLY A 148 13.00 6.56 -15.63
CA GLY A 148 11.88 7.35 -16.15
C GLY A 148 11.37 8.47 -15.22
N ALA A 149 11.82 8.52 -13.96
CA ALA A 149 11.54 9.64 -13.06
C ALA A 149 12.14 10.97 -13.57
N PRO A 150 11.53 12.12 -13.26
CA PRO A 150 12.05 13.42 -13.67
C PRO A 150 13.43 13.72 -13.08
N PRO A 151 14.30 14.48 -13.77
CA PRO A 151 15.55 14.95 -13.20
C PRO A 151 15.32 15.78 -11.94
N ALA A 152 16.10 15.52 -10.88
CA ALA A 152 15.87 16.08 -9.55
C ALA A 152 14.45 15.76 -9.04
N ASP A 153 14.14 14.47 -9.00
CA ASP A 153 12.84 13.97 -8.59
C ASP A 153 12.43 14.51 -7.21
N THR A 154 11.32 15.22 -7.18
CA THR A 154 10.67 15.72 -5.97
C THR A 154 9.24 15.20 -5.84
N THR A 155 8.92 14.09 -6.53
CA THR A 155 7.63 13.43 -6.37
C THR A 155 7.43 12.99 -4.92
N GLU A 156 6.20 13.04 -4.45
CA GLU A 156 5.86 12.65 -3.09
C GLU A 156 5.10 11.33 -3.15
N THR A 157 5.83 10.21 -3.09
CA THR A 157 5.26 8.88 -3.22
C THR A 157 4.64 8.46 -1.90
N ALA A 158 3.30 8.39 -1.85
CA ALA A 158 2.56 8.08 -0.64
C ALA A 158 2.47 6.56 -0.38
N GLY A 159 2.47 5.75 -1.45
CA GLY A 159 2.33 4.30 -1.35
C GLY A 159 2.79 3.55 -2.59
N ALA A 160 2.91 2.24 -2.44
CA ALA A 160 3.26 1.30 -3.49
C ALA A 160 2.28 0.11 -3.45
N THR A 161 1.77 -0.25 -4.62
CA THR A 161 0.84 -1.36 -4.81
C THR A 161 1.48 -2.40 -5.71
N TRP A 162 1.74 -3.59 -5.16
CA TRP A 162 2.27 -4.72 -5.91
C TRP A 162 1.15 -5.55 -6.54
N LEU A 163 1.28 -5.86 -7.82
CA LEU A 163 0.32 -6.65 -8.59
C LEU A 163 0.97 -7.20 -9.85
N ASP A 164 0.50 -8.34 -10.34
CA ASP A 164 0.85 -8.87 -11.67
C ASP A 164 -0.21 -8.38 -12.67
N TYR A 165 0.03 -7.21 -13.29
CA TYR A 165 -1.02 -6.52 -14.06
C TYR A 165 -1.24 -7.12 -15.45
N ASP A 166 -0.19 -7.72 -16.02
CA ASP A 166 -0.21 -8.33 -17.34
C ASP A 166 -0.23 -9.87 -17.31
N ARG A 167 -0.26 -10.46 -16.12
CA ARG A 167 -0.36 -11.90 -15.85
C ARG A 167 0.82 -12.68 -16.40
N ASP A 168 2.00 -12.07 -16.42
CA ASP A 168 3.24 -12.73 -16.82
C ASP A 168 3.92 -13.51 -15.68
N GLY A 169 3.37 -13.41 -14.46
CA GLY A 169 3.81 -14.13 -13.28
C GLY A 169 4.87 -13.38 -12.47
N LEU A 170 5.22 -12.16 -12.86
CA LEU A 170 6.12 -11.28 -12.12
C LEU A 170 5.30 -10.20 -11.40
N LEU A 171 5.73 -9.83 -10.20
CA LEU A 171 5.10 -8.71 -9.50
C LEU A 171 5.61 -7.38 -10.08
N ASP A 172 4.67 -6.59 -10.58
CA ASP A 172 4.84 -5.20 -10.98
C ASP A 172 4.49 -4.27 -9.81
N VAL A 173 4.84 -2.99 -9.92
CA VAL A 173 4.57 -2.02 -8.86
C VAL A 173 4.02 -0.70 -9.37
N TYR A 174 2.83 -0.35 -8.88
CA TYR A 174 2.20 0.94 -9.09
C TYR A 174 2.50 1.87 -7.92
N LEU A 175 3.19 2.98 -8.19
CA LEU A 175 3.54 4.01 -7.22
C LEU A 175 2.54 5.16 -7.28
N ASN A 176 1.81 5.35 -6.19
CA ASN A 176 0.86 6.44 -6.08
C ASN A 176 1.49 7.67 -5.45
N ASN A 177 1.44 8.77 -6.19
CA ASN A 177 2.09 10.02 -5.88
C ASN A 177 1.05 11.04 -5.42
N TRP A 178 1.27 11.58 -4.23
CA TRP A 178 0.48 12.70 -3.74
C TRP A 178 0.85 14.01 -4.45
N ASN A 179 2.11 14.12 -4.88
CA ASN A 179 2.60 15.23 -5.70
C ASN A 179 3.42 14.69 -6.87
N GLY A 180 2.99 15.01 -8.10
CA GLY A 180 3.53 14.46 -9.34
C GLY A 180 2.63 13.37 -9.95
N PRO A 181 2.89 12.95 -11.20
CA PRO A 181 2.13 11.87 -11.84
C PRO A 181 2.41 10.54 -11.14
N ASN A 182 1.39 9.69 -10.95
CA ASN A 182 1.58 8.29 -10.57
C ASN A 182 2.50 7.59 -11.58
N ARG A 183 3.25 6.59 -11.11
CA ARG A 183 4.19 5.82 -11.93
C ARG A 183 3.82 4.34 -11.87
N PHE A 184 3.94 3.64 -13.00
CA PHE A 184 3.74 2.18 -13.02
C PHE A 184 4.99 1.54 -13.58
N TYR A 185 5.59 0.65 -12.81
CA TYR A 185 6.79 -0.08 -13.19
C TYR A 185 6.45 -1.54 -13.49
N ARG A 186 6.67 -1.95 -14.74
CA ARG A 186 6.60 -3.34 -15.16
C ARG A 186 7.91 -4.05 -14.78
N ASN A 187 7.82 -5.19 -14.15
CA ASN A 187 8.95 -6.05 -13.86
C ASN A 187 9.30 -6.94 -15.07
N THR A 188 10.57 -7.08 -15.36
CA THR A 188 11.12 -7.84 -16.50
C THR A 188 11.99 -9.02 -16.06
N GLY A 189 11.85 -9.44 -14.80
CA GLY A 189 12.59 -10.53 -14.17
C GLY A 189 13.77 -10.02 -13.36
N GLY A 190 13.54 -9.01 -12.50
CA GLY A 190 14.54 -8.39 -11.63
C GLY A 190 14.89 -6.94 -11.98
N GLU A 191 14.37 -6.42 -13.12
CA GLU A 191 14.50 -5.02 -13.50
C GLU A 191 13.13 -4.43 -13.86
N PHE A 192 12.98 -3.12 -13.63
CA PHE A 192 11.75 -2.37 -13.84
C PHE A 192 11.83 -1.43 -15.06
N GLU A 193 10.73 -1.38 -15.80
CA GLU A 193 10.46 -0.42 -16.88
C GLU A 193 9.25 0.45 -16.51
N GLU A 194 9.39 1.78 -16.58
CA GLU A 194 8.25 2.69 -16.37
C GLU A 194 7.31 2.65 -17.58
N VAL A 195 6.06 2.26 -17.34
CA VAL A 195 5.03 2.01 -18.35
C VAL A 195 3.73 2.79 -18.08
N GLY A 196 3.64 3.59 -17.01
CA GLY A 196 2.42 4.25 -16.56
C GLY A 196 1.80 5.18 -17.61
N ILE A 197 2.62 5.96 -18.32
CA ILE A 197 2.13 6.81 -19.42
C ILE A 197 1.62 5.97 -20.59
N ALA A 198 2.37 4.93 -20.97
CA ALA A 198 2.03 4.06 -22.10
C ALA A 198 0.74 3.27 -21.84
N LEU A 199 0.52 2.85 -20.59
CA LEU A 199 -0.68 2.16 -20.13
C LEU A 199 -1.87 3.10 -19.90
N GLY A 200 -1.64 4.41 -19.79
CA GLY A 200 -2.70 5.40 -19.55
C GLY A 200 -3.14 5.54 -18.10
N VAL A 201 -2.25 5.23 -17.15
CA VAL A 201 -2.51 5.28 -15.68
C VAL A 201 -1.56 6.21 -14.92
N ALA A 202 -0.81 7.07 -15.62
CA ALA A 202 -0.02 8.12 -14.99
C ALA A 202 -0.92 9.29 -14.51
N ASP A 203 -1.85 8.99 -13.61
CA ASP A 203 -2.80 9.96 -13.04
C ASP A 203 -2.04 11.11 -12.36
N THR A 204 -2.45 12.35 -12.61
CA THR A 204 -1.78 13.55 -12.10
C THR A 204 -2.50 14.16 -10.88
N SER A 205 -3.53 13.50 -10.37
CA SER A 205 -4.23 13.85 -9.15
C SER A 205 -3.34 13.54 -7.93
N ARG A 206 -3.82 13.88 -6.74
CA ARG A 206 -3.07 13.64 -5.50
C ARG A 206 -3.46 12.30 -4.89
N THR A 207 -2.93 11.21 -5.43
CA THR A 207 -3.31 9.86 -5.01
C THR A 207 -2.63 9.48 -3.70
N TRP A 208 -3.41 9.23 -2.65
CA TRP A 208 -2.91 8.82 -1.34
C TRP A 208 -2.85 7.30 -1.18
N THR A 209 -3.88 6.60 -1.63
CA THR A 209 -3.97 5.14 -1.55
C THR A 209 -4.49 4.58 -2.86
N THR A 210 -3.93 3.45 -3.28
CA THR A 210 -4.39 2.65 -4.42
C THR A 210 -4.68 1.24 -3.93
N MET A 211 -5.71 0.59 -4.48
CA MET A 211 -5.94 -0.83 -4.29
C MET A 211 -6.26 -1.50 -5.63
N PRO A 212 -5.70 -2.71 -5.88
CA PRO A 212 -6.10 -3.51 -7.01
C PRO A 212 -7.42 -4.22 -6.70
N LEU A 213 -8.25 -4.40 -7.73
CA LEU A 213 -9.51 -5.15 -7.65
C LEU A 213 -9.91 -5.64 -9.04
N ASP A 214 -10.81 -6.63 -9.12
CA ASP A 214 -11.45 -6.99 -10.39
C ASP A 214 -12.88 -6.40 -10.39
N ALA A 215 -13.02 -5.14 -10.82
CA ALA A 215 -14.27 -4.40 -10.70
C ALA A 215 -15.31 -4.83 -11.74
N ASN A 216 -14.86 -5.35 -12.88
CA ASN A 216 -15.71 -5.74 -14.00
C ASN A 216 -15.85 -7.27 -14.16
N HIS A 217 -15.16 -8.05 -13.32
CA HIS A 217 -15.18 -9.51 -13.28
C HIS A 217 -14.63 -10.17 -14.55
N ASP A 218 -13.67 -9.53 -15.22
CA ASP A 218 -12.96 -10.08 -16.38
C ASP A 218 -11.68 -10.83 -16.01
N GLY A 219 -11.34 -10.81 -14.71
CA GLY A 219 -10.20 -11.44 -14.08
C GLY A 219 -8.95 -10.56 -14.08
N TRP A 220 -8.87 -9.50 -14.87
CA TRP A 220 -7.70 -8.63 -14.88
C TRP A 220 -7.76 -7.66 -13.71
N PRO A 221 -6.61 -7.39 -13.06
CA PRO A 221 -6.59 -6.42 -11.98
C PRO A 221 -6.78 -5.01 -12.53
N ASP A 222 -7.86 -4.37 -12.09
CA ASP A 222 -8.16 -2.95 -12.20
C ASP A 222 -7.52 -2.17 -11.04
N LEU A 223 -7.51 -0.83 -11.13
CA LEU A 223 -6.97 0.04 -10.09
C LEU A 223 -8.01 1.05 -9.62
N TYR A 224 -8.27 1.10 -8.31
CA TYR A 224 -9.03 2.19 -7.69
C TYR A 224 -8.10 3.11 -6.90
N LEU A 225 -8.18 4.41 -7.20
CA LEU A 225 -7.34 5.47 -6.64
C LEU A 225 -8.15 6.36 -5.70
N ALA A 226 -7.76 6.43 -4.43
CA ALA A 226 -8.25 7.42 -3.47
C ALA A 226 -7.41 8.70 -3.56
N ASN A 227 -8.04 9.80 -3.96
CA ASN A 227 -7.38 11.08 -4.19
C ASN A 227 -7.67 12.08 -3.07
N ASP A 228 -6.62 12.53 -2.38
CA ASP A 228 -6.70 13.48 -1.26
C ASP A 228 -7.28 14.83 -1.72
N PHE A 229 -7.09 15.25 -2.98
CA PHE A 229 -7.70 16.48 -3.49
C PHE A 229 -8.21 16.32 -4.92
N GLY A 230 -9.46 15.86 -5.06
CA GLY A 230 -10.14 15.69 -6.34
C GLY A 230 -11.06 14.48 -6.31
N PRO A 231 -11.68 14.13 -7.45
CA PRO A 231 -12.42 12.89 -7.57
C PRO A 231 -11.47 11.68 -7.47
N ASN A 232 -11.87 10.65 -6.75
CA ASN A 232 -11.30 9.31 -6.86
C ASN A 232 -11.43 8.78 -8.29
N ALA A 233 -10.60 7.82 -8.69
CA ALA A 233 -10.59 7.27 -10.03
C ALA A 233 -10.64 5.75 -10.04
N LEU A 234 -11.34 5.18 -11.03
CA LEU A 234 -11.30 3.74 -11.35
C LEU A 234 -10.74 3.57 -12.75
N TYR A 235 -9.66 2.80 -12.86
CA TYR A 235 -9.03 2.44 -14.12
C TYR A 235 -9.22 0.96 -14.39
N LEU A 236 -9.96 0.63 -15.47
CA LEU A 236 -10.17 -0.76 -15.88
C LEU A 236 -9.05 -1.24 -16.79
N SER A 237 -8.46 -2.39 -16.46
CA SER A 237 -7.49 -3.06 -17.30
C SER A 237 -8.13 -3.50 -18.62
N GLN A 238 -7.41 -3.34 -19.72
CA GLN A 238 -7.80 -3.80 -21.05
C GLN A 238 -7.01 -5.05 -21.42
N GLY A 239 -7.09 -6.06 -20.53
CA GLY A 239 -6.36 -7.31 -20.69
C GLY A 239 -4.84 -7.17 -20.52
N GLY A 240 -4.40 -6.32 -19.58
CA GLY A 240 -2.98 -6.08 -19.30
C GLY A 240 -2.25 -5.23 -20.35
N GLN A 241 -2.94 -4.68 -21.35
CA GLN A 241 -2.31 -3.92 -22.44
C GLN A 241 -2.39 -2.40 -22.26
N SER A 242 -3.41 -1.93 -21.56
CA SER A 242 -3.64 -0.53 -21.20
C SER A 242 -4.73 -0.48 -20.14
N PHE A 243 -5.04 0.71 -19.62
CA PHE A 243 -6.19 0.94 -18.78
C PHE A 243 -7.09 2.02 -19.36
N THR A 244 -8.35 2.02 -18.95
CA THR A 244 -9.34 3.04 -19.32
C THR A 244 -10.01 3.58 -18.06
N ASP A 245 -10.08 4.90 -17.94
CA ASP A 245 -10.85 5.56 -16.87
C ASP A 245 -12.34 5.22 -17.02
N ALA A 246 -12.87 4.50 -16.04
CA ALA A 246 -14.27 4.07 -15.95
C ALA A 246 -15.00 4.71 -14.76
N THR A 247 -14.42 5.76 -14.16
CA THR A 247 -14.91 6.41 -12.95
C THR A 247 -16.39 6.83 -13.07
N LEU A 248 -16.74 7.45 -14.20
CA LEU A 248 -18.11 7.92 -14.46
C LEU A 248 -19.08 6.76 -14.76
N GLU A 249 -18.61 5.74 -15.48
CA GLU A 249 -19.41 4.57 -15.83
C GLU A 249 -19.82 3.78 -14.59
N TYR A 250 -18.87 3.59 -13.66
CA TYR A 250 -19.07 2.84 -12.42
C TYR A 250 -19.61 3.70 -11.28
N ARG A 251 -19.65 5.04 -11.44
CA ARG A 251 -20.14 6.01 -10.45
C ARG A 251 -19.40 5.94 -9.11
N VAL A 252 -18.09 5.73 -9.18
CA VAL A 252 -17.20 5.62 -8.01
C VAL A 252 -16.30 6.85 -7.85
N GLY A 253 -16.57 7.91 -8.62
CA GLY A 253 -15.92 9.22 -8.44
C GLY A 253 -16.46 9.92 -7.21
N ASP A 254 -15.69 9.87 -6.12
CA ASP A 254 -15.96 10.59 -4.88
C ASP A 254 -15.02 11.79 -4.76
N GLU A 255 -15.57 12.99 -4.53
CA GLU A 255 -14.81 14.24 -4.37
C GLU A 255 -14.42 14.50 -2.90
N GLY A 256 -14.65 13.53 -2.02
CA GLY A 256 -14.59 13.69 -0.58
C GLY A 256 -13.20 13.85 0.02
N HIS A 257 -12.15 13.90 -0.79
CA HIS A 257 -10.75 13.93 -0.36
C HIS A 257 -10.35 12.60 0.30
N GLY A 258 -10.40 11.53 -0.50
CA GLY A 258 -10.19 10.16 -0.04
C GLY A 258 -8.73 9.86 0.29
N MET A 259 -8.48 9.30 1.47
CA MET A 259 -7.13 8.87 1.88
C MET A 259 -7.06 7.39 2.27
N GLY A 260 -8.09 6.85 2.92
CA GLY A 260 -8.14 5.45 3.30
C GLY A 260 -9.04 4.67 2.35
N LEU A 261 -8.64 3.45 2.02
CA LEU A 261 -9.34 2.57 1.10
C LEU A 261 -9.33 1.15 1.66
N ALA A 262 -10.49 0.49 1.67
CA ALA A 262 -10.62 -0.93 1.95
C ALA A 262 -11.50 -1.57 0.88
N VAL A 263 -11.11 -2.77 0.45
CA VAL A 263 -11.82 -3.57 -0.55
C VAL A 263 -12.24 -4.89 0.08
N GLY A 264 -13.46 -5.33 -0.15
CA GLY A 264 -13.93 -6.64 0.32
C GLY A 264 -15.40 -6.88 0.00
N ASP A 265 -15.80 -8.14 0.01
CA ASP A 265 -17.21 -8.55 -0.16
C ASP A 265 -17.92 -8.49 1.20
N ILE A 266 -18.63 -7.40 1.46
CA ILE A 266 -19.28 -7.16 2.77
C ILE A 266 -20.64 -7.85 2.89
N ASN A 267 -21.25 -8.24 1.77
CA ASN A 267 -22.61 -8.75 1.72
C ASN A 267 -22.69 -10.26 1.39
N GLY A 268 -21.58 -10.87 0.98
CA GLY A 268 -21.42 -12.27 0.64
C GLY A 268 -21.85 -12.65 -0.78
N ASP A 269 -21.92 -11.71 -1.72
CA ASP A 269 -22.35 -11.93 -3.10
C ASP A 269 -21.20 -12.22 -4.08
N LEU A 270 -19.96 -12.24 -3.59
CA LEU A 270 -18.72 -12.45 -4.33
C LEU A 270 -18.36 -11.31 -5.29
N LEU A 271 -19.00 -10.16 -5.16
CA LEU A 271 -18.60 -8.91 -5.80
C LEU A 271 -17.79 -8.09 -4.79
N LEU A 272 -16.75 -7.39 -5.25
CA LEU A 272 -15.93 -6.58 -4.35
C LEU A 272 -16.62 -5.24 -4.10
N ASP A 273 -16.68 -4.84 -2.84
CA ASP A 273 -17.16 -3.54 -2.39
C ASP A 273 -15.99 -2.62 -2.01
N LEU A 274 -16.19 -1.31 -2.09
CA LEU A 274 -15.18 -0.29 -1.76
C LEU A 274 -15.64 0.56 -0.58
N TYR A 275 -14.84 0.63 0.47
CA TYR A 275 -15.01 1.62 1.54
C TYR A 275 -13.90 2.67 1.47
N VAL A 276 -14.28 3.94 1.41
CA VAL A 276 -13.33 5.07 1.34
C VAL A 276 -13.53 6.00 2.52
N THR A 277 -12.43 6.35 3.19
CA THR A 277 -12.44 7.34 4.27
C THR A 277 -12.01 8.72 3.79
N ASN A 278 -12.80 9.73 4.15
CA ASN A 278 -12.63 11.12 3.75
C ASN A 278 -12.12 11.99 4.92
N ILE A 279 -11.31 13.01 4.63
CA ILE A 279 -10.49 13.75 5.62
C ILE A 279 -11.31 14.53 6.66
N ALA A 280 -12.57 14.87 6.35
CA ALA A 280 -13.43 15.54 7.32
C ALA A 280 -14.93 15.28 7.09
N GLN A 281 -15.54 14.56 8.03
CA GLN A 281 -16.99 14.31 8.13
C GLN A 281 -17.85 15.59 8.16
N THR A 282 -17.25 16.77 8.40
CA THR A 282 -17.97 18.04 8.45
C THR A 282 -18.36 18.57 7.07
N ILE A 283 -17.77 18.04 5.99
CA ILE A 283 -18.05 18.45 4.61
C ILE A 283 -18.31 17.23 3.71
N TYR A 284 -17.61 16.13 3.91
CA TYR A 284 -17.74 14.90 3.12
C TYR A 284 -17.87 13.67 4.02
N GLN A 285 -18.89 12.84 3.80
CA GLN A 285 -19.04 11.56 4.49
C GLN A 285 -18.08 10.53 3.91
N ASN A 286 -17.75 9.50 4.68
CA ASN A 286 -17.13 8.31 4.11
C ASN A 286 -18.13 7.67 3.13
N VAL A 287 -17.62 6.96 2.13
CA VAL A 287 -18.46 6.32 1.10
C VAL A 287 -18.23 4.81 1.12
N LEU A 288 -19.31 4.09 0.85
CA LEU A 288 -19.33 2.65 0.72
C LEU A 288 -20.02 2.32 -0.60
N PHE A 289 -19.24 1.90 -1.58
CA PHE A 289 -19.72 1.47 -2.88
C PHE A 289 -19.91 -0.04 -2.86
N VAL A 290 -21.15 -0.50 -3.01
CA VAL A 290 -21.48 -1.92 -3.14
C VAL A 290 -21.42 -2.32 -4.61
N GLY A 291 -20.67 -3.38 -4.90
CA GLY A 291 -20.51 -3.94 -6.23
C GLY A 291 -21.81 -4.53 -6.76
N LEU A 292 -22.05 -4.41 -8.07
CA LEU A 292 -23.18 -5.03 -8.77
C LEU A 292 -22.67 -5.87 -9.94
N GLN A 293 -23.53 -6.71 -10.51
CA GLN A 293 -23.19 -7.50 -11.70
C GLN A 293 -23.11 -6.57 -12.93
N GLY A 294 -21.97 -5.90 -13.07
CA GLY A 294 -21.71 -4.81 -14.01
C GLY A 294 -21.98 -3.41 -13.42
N PRO A 295 -21.66 -2.34 -14.16
CA PRO A 295 -21.81 -0.98 -13.67
C PRO A 295 -23.28 -0.54 -13.53
N PRO A 296 -23.57 0.42 -12.63
CA PRO A 296 -22.64 1.09 -11.72
C PRO A 296 -22.52 0.38 -10.35
N TYR A 297 -21.60 0.83 -9.50
CA TYR A 297 -21.69 0.55 -8.06
C TYR A 297 -22.86 1.32 -7.41
N GLU A 298 -23.33 0.85 -6.26
CA GLU A 298 -24.32 1.53 -5.42
C GLU A 298 -23.66 2.16 -4.19
N GLU A 299 -23.74 3.49 -4.02
CA GLU A 299 -23.27 4.17 -2.80
C GLU A 299 -24.32 4.04 -1.68
N VAL A 300 -23.95 3.46 -0.54
CA VAL A 300 -24.88 3.10 0.55
C VAL A 300 -24.45 3.55 1.95
N ALA A 301 -23.34 4.29 2.10
CA ALA A 301 -22.81 4.66 3.42
C ALA A 301 -23.82 5.47 4.22
N SER A 302 -24.45 6.47 3.60
CA SER A 302 -25.47 7.30 4.25
C SER A 302 -26.71 6.51 4.70
N PHE A 303 -27.06 5.44 3.98
CA PHE A 303 -28.17 4.54 4.34
C PHE A 303 -27.83 3.64 5.52
N LEU A 304 -26.57 3.21 5.63
CA LEU A 304 -26.07 2.32 6.68
C LEU A 304 -25.51 3.04 7.91
N GLY A 305 -25.27 4.35 7.81
CA GLY A 305 -24.73 5.17 8.91
C GLY A 305 -23.25 4.93 9.18
N VAL A 306 -22.47 4.66 8.13
CA VAL A 306 -21.01 4.38 8.16
C VAL A 306 -20.20 5.44 7.44
#